data_AF-A0A1F3XQW4-F1
#
_entry.id   AF-A0A1F3XQW4-F1
#
_cell.length_a   1.000
_cell.length_b   1.000
_cell.length_c   1.000
_cell.angle_alpha   90.00
_cell.angle_beta   90.00
_cell.angle_gamma   90.00
#
_symmetry.space_group_name_H-M   'P 1'
#
loop_
_entity.id
_entity.type
_entity.pdbx_description
1 polymer ?
#
loop_
_entity_poly.entity_id
_entity_poly.type
_entity_poly.pdbx_seq_one_letter_code
_entity_poly.pdbx_strand_id
1 'polypeptide(L)'
;MKGFLRNPARASLVIMLLVAAWCVLGASAPDRGRSSKKQKTDAIRTALTVLMDLPSGRRVISNMMLRWQLPDEEAVAGIFKWGNVSKTDAVLTRHFDPETGREQRERLVTIYIKRGQSKADLVLDVAHELTHAASGPQWDPYDPELTAARYVWISLEGDGGEIDALITECRVAGELGIVRGATAARCMRYRVSEEPALARDRIREDLYRVGSARNRLVRMLGLDVELFPFLSDRVPRLFSSTGNAPYPLALAEEYDELTRIACSNSEKRLARINGRDPASATDLAKKITSFFLARRCRGV
;
A
#
# COMPACT_ATOMS: atom_id res chain seq x y z
N MET A 1 -56.81 13.49 12.31
CA MET A 1 -57.87 12.59 12.85
C MET A 1 -57.30 11.18 12.96
N LYS A 2 -57.36 10.60 14.17
CA LYS A 2 -57.24 9.16 14.55
C LYS A 2 -55.94 8.47 14.08
N GLY A 3 -54.96 8.13 14.92
CA GLY A 3 -55.01 7.67 16.30
C GLY A 3 -55.08 6.13 16.32
N PHE A 4 -53.95 5.47 16.59
CA PHE A 4 -53.95 4.10 17.10
C PHE A 4 -52.92 3.99 18.23
N LEU A 5 -53.45 3.74 19.41
CA LEU A 5 -52.78 3.62 20.69
C LEU A 5 -52.44 2.15 20.96
N ARG A 6 -51.25 1.97 21.56
CA ARG A 6 -50.89 1.08 22.69
C ARG A 6 -51.49 -0.34 22.77
N ASN A 7 -50.59 -1.31 22.99
CA ASN A 7 -50.66 -2.07 24.24
C ASN A 7 -49.28 -2.65 24.67
N PRO A 8 -48.84 -2.41 25.93
CA PRO A 8 -47.70 -3.05 26.58
C PRO A 8 -48.14 -4.03 27.69
N ALA A 9 -47.49 -5.19 27.80
CA ALA A 9 -47.54 -6.17 28.91
C ALA A 9 -46.85 -7.44 28.38
N ARG A 10 -46.05 -8.26 29.08
CA ARG A 10 -45.74 -8.56 30.49
C ARG A 10 -44.49 -9.49 30.41
N ALA A 11 -43.42 -9.26 31.16
CA ALA A 11 -43.13 -9.81 32.49
C ALA A 11 -42.27 -11.09 32.50
N SER A 12 -41.50 -11.24 33.59
CA SER A 12 -40.68 -12.39 34.04
C SER A 12 -39.30 -12.50 33.39
N LEU A 13 -38.19 -12.06 33.99
CA LEU A 13 -37.62 -12.38 35.32
C LEU A 13 -37.54 -13.88 35.58
N VAL A 14 -36.44 -14.50 35.17
CA VAL A 14 -35.89 -15.72 35.79
C VAL A 14 -34.41 -15.48 36.01
N ILE A 15 -34.08 -15.15 37.26
CA ILE A 15 -32.74 -15.26 37.82
C ILE A 15 -32.59 -16.74 38.20
N MET A 16 -31.63 -17.43 37.59
CA MET A 16 -31.12 -18.68 38.14
C MET A 16 -29.60 -18.58 38.26
N LEU A 17 -29.17 -18.33 39.49
CA LEU A 17 -27.85 -18.67 40.01
C LEU A 17 -27.63 -20.17 39.86
N LEU A 18 -26.61 -20.57 39.11
CA LEU A 18 -25.95 -21.85 39.28
C LEU A 18 -24.46 -21.57 39.52
N VAL A 19 -24.12 -21.55 40.80
CA VAL A 19 -22.77 -21.78 41.30
C VAL A 19 -22.51 -23.28 41.12
N ALA A 20 -21.66 -23.63 40.17
CA ALA A 20 -21.06 -24.95 40.10
C ALA A 20 -19.54 -24.76 40.07
N ALA A 21 -18.93 -25.05 41.22
CA ALA A 21 -17.51 -25.27 41.38
C ALA A 21 -17.08 -26.38 40.42
N TRP A 22 -16.19 -26.06 39.48
CA TRP A 22 -15.49 -27.05 38.67
C TRP A 22 -14.02 -27.05 38.99
N CYS A 23 -13.56 -28.27 39.21
CA CYS A 23 -12.28 -28.66 39.74
C CYS A 23 -11.09 -28.14 38.94
N VAL A 24 -10.03 -27.90 39.70
CA VAL A 24 -8.63 -27.85 39.25
C VAL A 24 -8.31 -29.09 38.42
N LEU A 25 -8.23 -28.90 37.10
CA LEU A 25 -7.45 -29.72 36.20
C LEU A 25 -6.55 -28.76 35.43
N GLY A 26 -5.24 -28.85 35.69
CA GLY A 26 -4.21 -28.11 34.97
C GLY A 26 -4.19 -28.54 33.51
N ALA A 27 -5.04 -27.94 32.69
CA ALA A 27 -4.87 -27.91 31.26
C ALA A 27 -3.80 -26.86 30.95
N SER A 28 -2.61 -27.32 30.56
CA SER A 28 -1.61 -26.48 29.91
C SER A 28 -2.32 -25.72 28.79
N ALA A 29 -2.38 -24.40 28.91
CA ALA A 29 -2.94 -23.56 27.87
C ALA A 29 -2.25 -23.93 26.55
N PRO A 30 -3.01 -24.29 25.49
CA PRO A 30 -2.38 -24.58 24.20
C PRO A 30 -1.59 -23.33 23.79
N ASP A 31 -0.34 -23.54 23.40
CA ASP A 31 0.56 -22.55 22.82
C ASP A 31 -0.03 -22.03 21.48
N ARG A 32 -1.10 -21.22 21.58
CA ARG A 32 -1.82 -20.60 20.46
C ARG A 32 -0.93 -19.57 19.74
N GLY A 33 0.16 -19.14 20.37
CA GLY A 33 1.10 -18.16 19.83
C GLY A 33 2.05 -18.74 18.78
N ARG A 34 2.65 -19.92 19.07
CA ARG A 34 3.70 -20.50 18.21
C ARG A 34 3.15 -21.20 16.97
N SER A 35 2.01 -21.88 17.10
CA SER A 35 1.31 -22.52 15.97
C SER A 35 0.86 -21.50 14.92
N SER A 36 0.34 -20.35 15.35
CA SER A 36 -0.19 -19.34 14.44
C SER A 36 0.87 -18.58 13.63
N LYS A 37 2.08 -18.38 14.17
CA LYS A 37 3.19 -17.73 13.44
C LYS A 37 3.76 -18.67 12.37
N LYS A 38 3.98 -19.95 12.71
CA LYS A 38 4.51 -20.95 11.77
C LYS A 38 3.56 -21.16 10.59
N GLN A 39 2.27 -21.41 10.88
CA GLN A 39 1.23 -21.59 9.86
C GLN A 39 1.08 -20.40 8.90
N LYS A 40 1.30 -19.19 9.42
CA LYS A 40 1.27 -17.94 8.66
C LYS A 40 2.43 -17.79 7.70
N THR A 41 3.65 -18.14 8.11
CA THR A 41 4.80 -18.12 7.22
C THR A 41 4.68 -19.20 6.15
N ASP A 42 4.11 -20.36 6.49
CA ASP A 42 3.91 -21.47 5.54
C ASP A 42 2.93 -21.12 4.41
N ALA A 43 1.92 -20.28 4.68
CA ALA A 43 0.97 -19.83 3.66
C ALA A 43 1.60 -18.90 2.61
N ILE A 44 2.47 -17.96 3.03
CA ILE A 44 3.21 -17.09 2.09
C ILE A 44 4.17 -17.92 1.26
N ARG A 45 4.91 -18.85 1.87
CA ARG A 45 5.79 -19.75 1.12
C ARG A 45 5.02 -20.56 0.08
N THR A 46 3.87 -21.11 0.46
CA THR A 46 3.00 -21.83 -0.49
C THR A 46 2.59 -20.94 -1.65
N ALA A 47 2.23 -19.68 -1.39
CA ALA A 47 1.87 -18.74 -2.45
C ALA A 47 3.07 -18.42 -3.37
N LEU A 48 4.27 -18.22 -2.82
CA LEU A 48 5.49 -18.02 -3.59
C LEU A 48 5.83 -19.24 -4.45
N THR A 49 5.71 -20.46 -3.92
CA THR A 49 5.89 -21.70 -4.70
C THR A 49 4.93 -21.76 -5.88
N VAL A 50 3.65 -21.47 -5.65
CA VAL A 50 2.65 -21.40 -6.74
C VAL A 50 3.05 -20.35 -7.77
N LEU A 51 3.49 -19.16 -7.35
CA LEU A 51 3.93 -18.12 -8.28
C LEU A 51 5.15 -18.54 -9.11
N MET A 52 6.09 -19.29 -8.54
CA MET A 52 7.27 -19.79 -9.26
C MET A 52 6.94 -20.80 -10.36
N ASP A 53 5.83 -21.53 -10.22
CA ASP A 53 5.31 -22.44 -11.24
C ASP A 53 4.64 -21.69 -12.41
N LEU A 54 4.29 -20.42 -12.23
CA LEU A 54 3.61 -19.60 -13.22
C LEU A 54 4.60 -18.68 -13.95
N PRO A 55 4.54 -18.52 -15.28
CA PRO A 55 5.48 -17.68 -16.03
C PRO A 55 5.53 -16.22 -15.55
N SER A 56 4.37 -15.60 -15.27
CA SER A 56 4.32 -14.21 -14.80
C SER A 56 4.72 -14.09 -13.33
N GLY A 57 4.35 -15.06 -12.49
CA GLY A 57 4.74 -15.10 -11.08
C GLY A 57 6.25 -15.27 -10.90
N ARG A 58 6.88 -16.18 -11.64
CA ARG A 58 8.33 -16.38 -11.63
C ARG A 58 9.08 -15.11 -12.03
N ARG A 59 8.57 -14.38 -13.02
CA ARG A 59 9.19 -13.13 -13.50
C ARG A 59 9.20 -12.07 -12.41
N VAL A 60 8.08 -11.85 -11.70
CA VAL A 60 8.03 -10.83 -10.66
C VAL A 60 8.94 -11.18 -9.47
N ILE A 61 8.99 -12.46 -9.06
CA ILE A 61 9.90 -12.94 -8.01
C ILE A 61 11.36 -12.75 -8.43
N SER A 62 11.73 -13.16 -9.64
CA SER A 62 13.11 -13.02 -10.15
C SER A 62 13.54 -11.56 -10.22
N ASN A 63 12.66 -10.67 -10.67
CA ASN A 63 12.93 -9.24 -10.72
C ASN A 63 13.14 -8.66 -9.31
N MET A 64 12.32 -9.05 -8.35
CA MET A 64 12.48 -8.65 -6.94
C MET A 64 13.84 -9.13 -6.40
N MET A 65 14.18 -10.41 -6.57
CA MET A 65 15.44 -10.97 -6.09
C MET A 65 16.65 -10.25 -6.70
N LEU A 66 16.62 -10.01 -8.01
CA LEU A 66 17.69 -9.29 -8.70
C LEU A 66 17.84 -7.85 -8.20
N ARG A 67 16.72 -7.11 -8.11
CA ARG A 67 16.71 -5.69 -7.72
C ARG A 67 17.20 -5.49 -6.29
N TRP A 68 16.83 -6.40 -5.40
CA TRP A 68 17.13 -6.31 -3.96
C TRP A 68 18.31 -7.17 -3.53
N GLN A 69 18.99 -7.82 -4.47
CA GLN A 69 20.12 -8.71 -4.22
C GLN A 69 19.78 -9.79 -3.17
N LEU A 70 18.55 -10.30 -3.22
CA LEU A 70 18.08 -11.34 -2.31
C LEU A 70 18.64 -12.69 -2.78
N PRO A 71 19.23 -13.50 -1.89
CA PRO A 71 19.92 -14.73 -2.27
C PRO A 71 18.97 -15.83 -2.77
N ASP A 72 17.74 -15.87 -2.25
CA ASP A 72 16.78 -16.94 -2.51
C ASP A 72 15.32 -16.50 -2.22
N GLU A 73 14.39 -17.40 -2.48
CA GLU A 73 12.95 -17.21 -2.23
C GLU A 73 12.61 -17.11 -0.74
N GLU A 74 13.43 -17.68 0.16
CA GLU A 74 13.21 -17.59 1.59
C GLU A 74 13.51 -16.17 2.09
N ALA A 75 14.53 -15.51 1.54
CA ALA A 75 14.77 -14.09 1.75
C ALA A 75 13.62 -13.22 1.24
N VAL A 76 12.99 -13.59 0.12
CA VAL A 76 11.75 -12.93 -0.36
C VAL A 76 10.62 -13.14 0.65
N ALA A 77 10.40 -14.36 1.13
CA ALA A 77 9.37 -14.64 2.14
C ALA A 77 9.57 -13.83 3.44
N GLY A 78 10.83 -13.55 3.81
CA GLY A 78 11.20 -12.80 5.00
C GLY A 78 10.73 -11.34 5.05
N ILE A 79 10.38 -10.74 3.91
CA ILE A 79 9.91 -9.33 3.86
C ILE A 79 8.40 -9.19 4.10
N PHE A 80 7.67 -10.32 4.12
CA PHE A 80 6.21 -10.32 4.26
C PHE A 80 5.76 -10.28 5.72
N LYS A 81 4.69 -9.54 5.98
CA LYS A 81 3.99 -9.46 7.27
C LYS A 81 2.49 -9.58 7.06
N TRP A 82 1.79 -10.05 8.07
CA TRP A 82 0.32 -10.15 8.03
C TRP A 82 -0.36 -8.91 8.56
N GLY A 83 -1.10 -8.21 7.72
CA GLY A 83 -1.86 -6.99 8.01
C GLY A 83 -3.39 -7.17 7.95
N ASN A 84 -4.11 -6.06 8.14
CA ASN A 84 -5.56 -5.99 7.92
C ASN A 84 -5.92 -5.70 6.45
N VAL A 85 -4.97 -5.12 5.72
CA VAL A 85 -5.04 -4.81 4.28
C VAL A 85 -3.75 -5.29 3.63
N SER A 86 -3.82 -5.60 2.33
CA SER A 86 -2.63 -5.84 1.52
C SER A 86 -2.09 -4.50 1.05
N LYS A 87 -0.79 -4.27 1.27
CA LYS A 87 -0.07 -3.08 0.85
C LYS A 87 1.43 -3.31 0.90
N THR A 88 2.17 -2.59 0.06
CA THR A 88 3.62 -2.52 0.12
C THR A 88 4.02 -1.21 0.79
N ASP A 89 4.74 -1.32 1.91
CA ASP A 89 5.24 -0.18 2.65
C ASP A 89 6.73 0.01 2.38
N ALA A 90 7.15 1.26 2.20
CA ALA A 90 8.51 1.63 1.90
C ALA A 90 8.97 2.74 2.84
N VAL A 91 9.90 2.40 3.72
CA VAL A 91 10.52 3.36 4.63
C VAL A 91 11.83 3.82 4.02
N LEU A 92 11.97 5.14 3.86
CA LEU A 92 13.22 5.79 3.49
C LEU A 92 13.88 6.39 4.74
N THR A 93 14.94 5.76 5.21
CA THR A 93 15.76 6.24 6.31
C THR A 93 16.88 7.11 5.76
N ARG A 94 17.10 8.27 6.40
CA ARG A 94 18.20 9.18 6.07
C ARG A 94 19.20 9.15 7.20
N HIS A 95 20.44 8.79 6.89
CA HIS A 95 21.56 8.82 7.81
C HIS A 95 22.38 10.07 7.49
N PHE A 96 22.44 11.00 8.42
CA PHE A 96 23.24 12.22 8.28
C PHE A 96 24.56 12.04 9.02
N ASP A 97 25.66 12.25 8.31
CA ASP A 97 26.99 12.29 8.88
C ASP A 97 27.29 13.75 9.29
N PRO A 98 27.36 14.05 10.60
CA PRO A 98 27.61 15.40 11.08
C PRO A 98 29.05 15.87 10.86
N GLU A 99 30.00 14.99 10.57
CA GLU A 99 31.39 15.39 10.32
C GLU A 99 31.59 15.81 8.87
N THR A 100 30.99 15.05 7.94
CA THR A 100 31.15 15.30 6.50
C THR A 100 30.01 16.11 5.88
N GLY A 101 28.89 16.27 6.60
CA GLY A 101 27.65 16.85 6.09
C GLY A 101 26.97 16.00 5.01
N ARG A 102 27.46 14.77 4.76
CA ARG A 102 26.90 13.85 3.77
C ARG A 102 25.64 13.18 4.32
N GLU A 103 24.78 12.81 3.39
CA GLU A 103 23.55 12.09 3.69
C GLU A 103 23.53 10.79 2.92
N GLN A 104 23.37 9.68 3.64
CA GLN A 104 23.12 8.37 3.08
C GLN A 104 21.64 8.05 3.22
N ARG A 105 21.12 7.30 2.26
CA ARG A 105 19.71 6.92 2.21
C ARG A 105 19.62 5.41 2.17
N GLU A 106 18.90 4.86 3.12
CA GLU A 106 18.63 3.44 3.24
C GLU A 106 17.14 3.21 3.04
N ARG A 107 16.80 2.19 2.26
CA ARG A 107 15.41 1.86 1.98
C ARG A 107 15.07 0.48 2.50
N LEU A 108 14.01 0.41 3.29
CA LEU A 108 13.42 -0.83 3.75
C LEU A 108 12.02 -0.99 3.14
N VAL A 109 11.77 -2.15 2.54
CA VAL A 109 10.43 -2.52 2.05
C VAL A 109 9.85 -3.61 2.94
N THR A 110 8.59 -3.46 3.29
CA THR A 110 7.81 -4.48 3.99
C THR A 110 6.50 -4.69 3.23
N ILE A 111 6.22 -5.94 2.86
CA ILE A 111 4.95 -6.28 2.21
C ILE A 111 3.97 -6.74 3.28
N TYR A 112 2.83 -6.06 3.40
CA TYR A 112 1.73 -6.50 4.23
C TYR A 112 0.72 -7.25 3.37
N ILE A 113 0.25 -8.40 3.85
CA ILE A 113 -0.80 -9.18 3.20
C ILE A 113 -2.00 -9.28 4.14
N LYS A 114 -3.19 -9.04 3.60
CA LYS A 114 -4.45 -9.12 4.35
C LYS A 114 -4.70 -10.54 4.85
N ARG A 115 -5.17 -10.67 6.09
CA ARG A 115 -5.51 -11.97 6.70
C ARG A 115 -6.87 -12.49 6.21
N GLY A 116 -7.05 -13.81 6.27
CA GLY A 116 -8.35 -14.46 6.10
C GLY A 116 -8.86 -14.54 4.66
N GLN A 117 -7.99 -14.31 3.68
CA GLN A 117 -8.31 -14.49 2.26
C GLN A 117 -8.26 -15.96 1.84
N SER A 118 -8.86 -16.25 0.68
CA SER A 118 -8.69 -17.57 0.05
C SER A 118 -7.25 -17.79 -0.41
N LYS A 119 -6.85 -19.04 -0.67
CA LYS A 119 -5.50 -19.33 -1.21
C LYS A 119 -5.28 -18.66 -2.57
N ALA A 120 -6.31 -18.61 -3.41
CA ALA A 120 -6.26 -17.96 -4.71
C ALA A 120 -6.04 -16.46 -4.55
N ASP A 121 -6.85 -15.78 -3.72
CA ASP A 121 -6.68 -14.34 -3.47
C ASP A 121 -5.31 -14.03 -2.86
N LEU A 122 -4.81 -14.88 -1.94
CA LEU A 122 -3.49 -14.74 -1.37
C LEU A 122 -2.38 -14.76 -2.45
N VAL A 123 -2.47 -15.66 -3.43
CA VAL A 123 -1.48 -15.73 -4.53
C VAL A 123 -1.53 -14.46 -5.38
N LEU A 124 -2.74 -13.95 -5.67
CA LEU A 124 -2.94 -12.74 -6.47
C LEU A 124 -2.45 -11.49 -5.73
N ASP A 125 -2.78 -11.34 -4.45
CA ASP A 125 -2.30 -10.26 -3.59
C ASP A 125 -0.77 -10.31 -3.46
N VAL A 126 -0.16 -11.50 -3.30
CA VAL A 126 1.30 -11.62 -3.26
C VAL A 126 1.92 -11.17 -4.59
N ALA A 127 1.34 -11.55 -5.74
CA ALA A 127 1.84 -11.10 -7.05
C ALA A 127 1.70 -9.58 -7.25
N HIS A 128 0.57 -9.02 -6.81
CA HIS A 128 0.29 -7.59 -6.84
C HIS A 128 1.33 -6.82 -6.03
N GLU A 129 1.50 -7.18 -4.75
CA GLU A 129 2.41 -6.48 -3.86
C GLU A 129 3.88 -6.68 -4.22
N LEU A 130 4.26 -7.87 -4.72
CA LEU A 130 5.61 -8.08 -5.25
C LEU A 130 5.91 -7.16 -6.44
N THR A 131 4.92 -6.81 -7.25
CA THR A 131 5.12 -5.87 -8.36
C THR A 131 5.52 -4.49 -7.84
N HIS A 132 4.83 -3.98 -6.83
CA HIS A 132 5.22 -2.73 -6.18
C HIS A 132 6.60 -2.80 -5.53
N ALA A 133 6.87 -3.89 -4.80
CA ALA A 133 8.12 -4.07 -4.09
C ALA A 133 9.33 -4.17 -5.04
N ALA A 134 9.16 -4.86 -6.18
CA ALA A 134 10.22 -5.07 -7.17
C ALA A 134 10.68 -3.77 -7.83
N SER A 135 9.77 -2.83 -8.11
CA SER A 135 10.16 -1.59 -8.81
C SER A 135 10.66 -0.48 -7.88
N GLY A 136 10.23 -0.48 -6.62
CA GLY A 136 10.61 0.59 -5.68
C GLY A 136 9.95 1.95 -5.94
N PRO A 137 10.08 2.95 -5.04
CA PRO A 137 9.32 4.17 -5.12
C PRO A 137 10.03 5.06 -6.15
N GLN A 138 9.35 5.46 -7.22
CA GLN A 138 9.99 6.35 -8.19
C GLN A 138 9.98 7.82 -7.70
N TRP A 139 9.78 8.06 -6.40
CA TRP A 139 9.65 9.36 -5.77
C TRP A 139 10.50 9.45 -4.49
N ASP A 140 10.94 10.66 -4.15
CA ASP A 140 11.63 10.99 -2.90
C ASP A 140 10.80 12.03 -2.13
N PRO A 141 10.38 11.75 -0.88
CA PRO A 141 9.59 12.69 -0.09
C PRO A 141 10.33 14.00 0.23
N TYR A 142 11.65 14.03 0.04
CA TYR A 142 12.49 15.22 0.23
C TYR A 142 12.94 15.86 -1.09
N ASP A 143 12.42 15.41 -2.24
CA ASP A 143 12.57 16.11 -3.51
C ASP A 143 11.73 17.41 -3.47
N PRO A 144 12.36 18.61 -3.57
CA PRO A 144 11.65 19.88 -3.55
C PRO A 144 10.72 20.09 -4.75
N GLU A 145 10.89 19.32 -5.83
CA GLU A 145 10.12 19.43 -7.07
C GLU A 145 9.05 18.33 -7.21
N LEU A 146 8.87 17.47 -6.20
CA LEU A 146 7.82 16.46 -6.20
C LEU A 146 6.45 17.12 -5.98
N THR A 147 5.61 17.20 -7.02
CA THR A 147 4.24 17.72 -6.94
C THR A 147 3.22 16.61 -6.64
N ALA A 148 2.00 16.98 -6.23
CA ALA A 148 0.92 16.02 -5.95
C ALA A 148 0.57 15.22 -7.21
N ALA A 149 0.48 15.92 -8.35
CA ALA A 149 0.28 15.32 -9.65
C ALA A 149 1.41 14.34 -10.01
N ARG A 150 2.67 14.74 -9.83
CA ARG A 150 3.79 13.86 -10.14
C ARG A 150 3.80 12.62 -9.25
N TYR A 151 3.52 12.76 -7.95
CA TYR A 151 3.40 11.63 -7.03
C TYR A 151 2.27 10.68 -7.44
N VAL A 152 1.07 11.20 -7.68
CA VAL A 152 -0.09 10.39 -8.09
C VAL A 152 0.18 9.69 -9.43
N TRP A 153 0.75 10.40 -10.41
CA TRP A 153 1.08 9.83 -11.71
C TRP A 153 2.11 8.71 -11.58
N ILE A 154 3.20 8.94 -10.85
CA ILE A 154 4.24 7.94 -10.61
C ILE A 154 3.66 6.69 -9.94
N SER A 155 2.84 6.86 -8.91
CA SER A 155 2.27 5.74 -8.15
C SER A 155 1.27 4.90 -8.97
N LEU A 156 0.66 5.48 -10.01
CA LEU A 156 -0.26 4.77 -10.90
C LEU A 156 0.41 4.20 -12.14
N GLU A 157 1.18 5.04 -12.83
CA GLU A 157 1.71 4.79 -14.18
C GLU A 157 3.19 4.44 -14.22
N GLY A 158 3.95 4.80 -13.18
CA GLY A 158 5.37 4.52 -13.09
C GLY A 158 5.69 3.03 -13.01
N ASP A 159 6.97 2.68 -13.14
CA ASP A 159 7.43 1.30 -13.01
C ASP A 159 6.97 0.70 -11.68
N GLY A 160 6.19 -0.38 -11.76
CA GLY A 160 5.59 -1.06 -10.60
C GLY A 160 4.48 -0.27 -9.91
N GLY A 161 3.91 0.73 -10.58
CA GLY A 161 2.69 1.40 -10.15
C GLY A 161 1.46 0.49 -10.24
N GLU A 162 0.31 1.01 -9.81
CA GLU A 162 -0.97 0.26 -9.77
C GLU A 162 -1.36 -0.37 -11.11
N ILE A 163 -1.05 0.27 -12.25
CA ILE A 163 -1.34 -0.29 -13.57
C ILE A 163 -0.51 -1.57 -13.79
N ASP A 164 0.77 -1.54 -13.47
CA ASP A 164 1.66 -2.69 -13.63
C ASP A 164 1.27 -3.82 -12.67
N ALA A 165 0.94 -3.48 -11.42
CA ALA A 165 0.47 -4.44 -10.43
C ALA A 165 -0.82 -5.15 -10.88
N LEU A 166 -1.80 -4.41 -11.39
CA LEU A 166 -3.04 -4.99 -11.94
C LEU A 166 -2.80 -5.85 -13.18
N ILE A 167 -1.84 -5.48 -14.05
CA ILE A 167 -1.45 -6.30 -15.20
C ILE A 167 -0.85 -7.62 -14.74
N THR A 168 0.11 -7.57 -13.80
CA THR A 168 0.75 -8.78 -13.25
C THR A 168 -0.28 -9.67 -12.57
N GLU A 169 -1.11 -9.09 -11.70
CA GLU A 169 -2.19 -9.80 -11.01
C GLU A 169 -3.13 -10.50 -11.99
N CYS A 170 -3.58 -9.81 -13.04
CA CYS A 170 -4.48 -10.39 -14.03
C CYS A 170 -3.83 -11.44 -14.93
N ARG A 171 -2.52 -11.34 -15.22
CA ARG A 171 -1.78 -12.41 -15.90
C ARG A 171 -1.69 -13.65 -15.04
N VAL A 172 -1.30 -13.50 -13.77
CA VAL A 172 -1.24 -14.61 -12.81
C VAL A 172 -2.62 -15.25 -12.62
N ALA A 173 -3.69 -14.46 -12.54
CA ALA A 173 -5.05 -14.97 -12.46
C ALA A 173 -5.45 -15.81 -13.68
N GLY A 174 -5.04 -15.37 -14.88
CA GLY A 174 -5.24 -16.13 -16.12
C GLY A 174 -4.45 -17.44 -16.14
N GLU A 175 -3.17 -17.40 -15.73
CA GLU A 175 -2.29 -18.58 -15.66
C GLU A 175 -2.78 -19.61 -14.62
N LEU A 176 -3.34 -19.16 -13.50
CA LEU A 176 -3.96 -20.02 -12.48
C LEU A 176 -5.28 -20.66 -12.93
N GLY A 177 -5.89 -20.20 -14.02
CA GLY A 177 -7.22 -20.63 -14.44
C GLY A 177 -8.33 -20.20 -13.45
N ILE A 178 -8.13 -19.11 -12.69
CA ILE A 178 -9.15 -18.60 -11.77
C ILE A 178 -10.25 -17.91 -12.58
N VAL A 179 -11.34 -18.65 -12.84
CA VAL A 179 -12.48 -18.19 -13.64
C VAL A 179 -13.66 -17.66 -12.82
N ARG A 180 -13.53 -17.52 -11.50
CA ARG A 180 -14.63 -17.09 -10.61
C ARG A 180 -14.20 -16.04 -9.60
N GLY A 181 -15.16 -15.23 -9.16
CA GLY A 181 -14.97 -14.18 -8.16
C GLY A 181 -14.76 -12.78 -8.74
N ALA A 182 -14.62 -11.80 -7.85
CA ALA A 182 -14.52 -10.39 -8.22
C ALA A 182 -13.25 -10.09 -9.03
N THR A 183 -12.12 -10.70 -8.68
CA THR A 183 -10.85 -10.53 -9.39
C THR A 183 -10.91 -11.08 -10.82
N ALA A 184 -11.46 -12.29 -11.00
CA ALA A 184 -11.68 -12.87 -12.33
C ALA A 184 -12.58 -11.96 -13.18
N ALA A 185 -13.70 -11.49 -12.62
CA ALA A 185 -14.61 -10.58 -13.30
C ALA A 185 -13.93 -9.25 -13.70
N ARG A 186 -13.05 -8.71 -12.84
CA ARG A 186 -12.24 -7.52 -13.14
C ARG A 186 -11.26 -7.80 -14.30
N CYS A 187 -10.46 -8.85 -14.20
CA CYS A 187 -9.43 -9.18 -15.18
C CYS A 187 -10.00 -9.51 -16.56
N MET A 188 -11.18 -10.14 -16.63
CA MET A 188 -11.87 -10.39 -17.91
C MET A 188 -12.21 -9.10 -18.67
N ARG A 189 -12.44 -7.97 -17.99
CA ARG A 189 -12.68 -6.68 -18.67
C ARG A 189 -11.44 -6.15 -19.38
N TYR A 190 -10.27 -6.51 -18.89
CA TYR A 190 -8.99 -6.03 -19.39
C TYR A 190 -8.41 -6.94 -20.47
N ARG A 191 -8.94 -8.14 -20.72
CA ARG A 191 -8.46 -8.99 -21.81
C ARG A 191 -8.76 -8.40 -23.18
N VAL A 192 -7.76 -8.46 -24.06
CA VAL A 192 -7.88 -8.17 -25.49
C VAL A 192 -7.93 -9.51 -26.20
N SER A 193 -9.14 -9.99 -26.51
CA SER A 193 -9.40 -11.30 -27.13
C SER A 193 -9.05 -12.51 -26.24
N GLU A 194 -8.93 -13.70 -26.85
CA GLU A 194 -8.50 -14.93 -26.19
C GLU A 194 -7.01 -14.93 -25.83
N GLU A 195 -6.21 -14.01 -26.39
CA GLU A 195 -4.79 -13.87 -26.09
C GLU A 195 -4.50 -13.43 -24.64
N PRO A 196 -3.28 -13.68 -24.13
CA PRO A 196 -2.83 -13.20 -22.81
C PRO A 196 -2.59 -11.68 -22.75
N ALA A 197 -2.90 -10.95 -23.82
CA ALA A 197 -2.74 -9.51 -23.89
C ALA A 197 -3.80 -8.80 -23.04
N LEU A 198 -3.35 -7.88 -22.19
CA LEU A 198 -4.21 -7.01 -21.39
C LEU A 198 -4.21 -5.59 -21.95
N ALA A 199 -5.40 -4.99 -22.05
CA ALA A 199 -5.63 -3.62 -22.47
C ALA A 199 -5.22 -2.66 -21.34
N ARG A 200 -3.95 -2.25 -21.34
CA ARG A 200 -3.41 -1.26 -20.38
C ARG A 200 -4.29 -0.01 -20.30
N ASP A 201 -4.77 0.50 -21.44
CA ASP A 201 -5.61 1.70 -21.47
C ASP A 201 -6.96 1.52 -20.77
N ARG A 202 -7.55 0.32 -20.78
CA ARG A 202 -8.78 0.05 -20.01
C ARG A 202 -8.53 0.07 -18.51
N ILE A 203 -7.36 -0.41 -18.06
CA ILE A 203 -6.95 -0.34 -16.65
C ILE A 203 -6.77 1.12 -16.24
N ARG A 204 -6.04 1.87 -17.08
CA ARG A 204 -5.81 3.31 -16.90
C ARG A 204 -7.14 4.07 -16.79
N GLU A 205 -8.07 3.86 -17.72
CA GLU A 205 -9.40 4.46 -17.68
C GLU A 205 -10.22 4.09 -16.45
N ASP A 206 -10.12 2.86 -15.92
CA ASP A 206 -10.84 2.43 -14.73
C ASP A 206 -10.22 3.03 -13.45
N LEU A 207 -8.89 3.20 -13.38
CA LEU A 207 -8.18 3.84 -12.26
C LEU A 207 -8.48 5.35 -12.14
N TYR A 208 -8.64 6.03 -13.28
CA TYR A 208 -8.89 7.48 -13.31
C TYR A 208 -10.36 7.88 -13.15
N ARG A 209 -11.24 6.95 -12.76
CA ARG A 209 -12.64 7.26 -12.41
C ARG A 209 -12.73 7.65 -10.94
N VAL A 210 -12.97 8.93 -10.67
CA VAL A 210 -12.97 9.47 -9.30
C VAL A 210 -14.35 9.98 -8.85
N GLY A 211 -15.36 9.88 -9.70
CA GLY A 211 -16.73 10.25 -9.34
C GLY A 211 -16.89 11.73 -9.00
N SER A 212 -17.77 12.00 -8.04
CA SER A 212 -18.02 13.35 -7.51
C SER A 212 -16.79 14.03 -6.89
N ALA A 213 -15.73 13.26 -6.58
CA ALA A 213 -14.49 13.81 -6.04
C ALA A 213 -13.60 14.50 -7.09
N ARG A 214 -13.93 14.45 -8.39
CA ARG A 214 -13.11 15.03 -9.48
C ARG A 214 -12.69 16.46 -9.20
N ASN A 215 -13.62 17.34 -8.86
CA ASN A 215 -13.32 18.75 -8.63
C ASN A 215 -12.39 18.97 -7.43
N ARG A 216 -12.52 18.14 -6.39
CA ARG A 216 -11.61 18.17 -5.23
C ARG A 216 -10.21 17.75 -5.66
N LEU A 217 -10.10 16.62 -6.37
CA LEU A 217 -8.83 16.11 -6.82
C LEU A 217 -8.11 17.08 -7.77
N VAL A 218 -8.81 17.67 -8.75
CA VAL A 218 -8.23 18.68 -9.65
C VAL A 218 -7.58 19.84 -8.88
N ARG A 219 -8.21 20.30 -7.79
CA ARG A 219 -7.61 21.33 -6.92
C ARG A 219 -6.35 20.85 -6.20
N MET A 220 -6.32 19.58 -5.77
CA MET A 220 -5.15 18.99 -5.11
C MET A 220 -3.98 18.80 -6.07
N LEU A 221 -4.26 18.40 -7.32
CA LEU A 221 -3.24 18.16 -8.34
C LEU A 221 -2.58 19.45 -8.84
N GLY A 222 -3.31 20.58 -8.80
CA GLY A 222 -2.78 21.89 -9.16
C GLY A 222 -2.56 22.05 -10.66
N LEU A 223 -1.45 22.69 -11.05
CA LEU A 223 -1.15 23.06 -12.44
C LEU A 223 -0.88 21.86 -13.34
N ASP A 224 -0.41 20.76 -12.77
CA ASP A 224 0.03 19.55 -13.48
C ASP A 224 -1.13 18.57 -13.75
N VAL A 225 -2.39 19.02 -13.69
CA VAL A 225 -3.57 18.17 -13.92
C VAL A 225 -3.61 17.57 -15.33
N GLU A 226 -2.90 18.18 -16.28
CA GLU A 226 -2.75 17.70 -17.66
C GLU A 226 -2.08 16.32 -17.77
N LEU A 227 -1.35 15.89 -16.73
CA LEU A 227 -0.80 14.53 -16.64
C LEU A 227 -1.87 13.43 -16.58
N PHE A 228 -3.15 13.80 -16.42
CA PHE A 228 -4.25 12.87 -16.20
C PHE A 228 -5.35 12.97 -17.27
N PRO A 229 -5.06 12.61 -18.53
CA PRO A 229 -6.01 12.76 -19.64
C PRO A 229 -7.28 11.92 -19.49
N PHE A 230 -7.24 10.86 -18.67
CA PHE A 230 -8.38 9.98 -18.42
C PHE A 230 -9.17 10.33 -17.14
N LEU A 231 -8.81 11.42 -16.44
CA LEU A 231 -9.47 11.81 -15.19
C LEU A 231 -10.94 12.16 -15.42
N SER A 232 -11.83 11.33 -14.88
CA SER A 232 -13.27 11.43 -15.13
C SER A 232 -14.11 11.44 -13.85
N ASP A 233 -15.28 12.04 -13.95
CA ASP A 233 -16.33 12.08 -12.92
C ASP A 233 -17.23 10.82 -12.94
N ARG A 234 -16.86 9.81 -13.73
CA ARG A 234 -17.53 8.52 -13.76
C ARG A 234 -17.40 7.81 -12.41
N VAL A 235 -18.38 6.96 -12.09
CA VAL A 235 -18.39 6.18 -10.84
C VAL A 235 -17.09 5.36 -10.71
N PRO A 236 -16.37 5.49 -9.59
CA PRO A 236 -15.13 4.75 -9.35
C PRO A 236 -15.35 3.24 -9.37
N ARG A 237 -14.37 2.52 -9.93
CA ARG A 237 -14.37 1.05 -9.98
C ARG A 237 -13.24 0.42 -9.18
N LEU A 238 -12.17 1.17 -8.98
CA LEU A 238 -10.98 0.75 -8.29
C LEU A 238 -10.75 1.70 -7.13
N PHE A 239 -10.60 1.13 -5.95
CA PHE A 239 -10.40 1.84 -4.69
C PHE A 239 -9.10 1.37 -4.08
N SER A 240 -8.36 2.30 -3.49
CA SER A 240 -7.17 1.97 -2.71
C SER A 240 -7.56 1.10 -1.51
N SER A 241 -6.74 0.08 -1.23
CA SER A 241 -6.92 -0.82 -0.08
C SER A 241 -6.73 -0.11 1.26
N THR A 242 -6.03 1.03 1.28
CA THR A 242 -5.70 1.80 2.49
C THR A 242 -6.58 3.02 2.69
N GLY A 243 -7.07 3.64 1.61
CA GLY A 243 -7.75 4.94 1.68
C GLY A 243 -9.27 4.93 1.62
N ASN A 244 -9.93 3.79 1.32
CA ASN A 244 -11.38 3.73 1.05
C ASN A 244 -11.87 4.80 0.03
N ALA A 245 -10.96 5.23 -0.85
CA ALA A 245 -11.18 6.28 -1.85
C ALA A 245 -10.66 5.79 -3.21
N PRO A 246 -11.14 6.38 -4.33
CA PRO A 246 -10.59 6.10 -5.65
C PRO A 246 -9.10 6.40 -5.65
N TYR A 247 -8.31 5.57 -6.34
CA TYR A 247 -6.86 5.60 -6.26
C TYR A 247 -6.22 6.99 -6.42
N PRO A 248 -6.53 7.80 -7.45
CA PRO A 248 -5.94 9.11 -7.59
C PRO A 248 -6.21 10.04 -6.40
N LEU A 249 -7.40 9.94 -5.78
CA LEU A 249 -7.75 10.73 -4.61
C LEU A 249 -7.01 10.25 -3.37
N ALA A 250 -6.98 8.94 -3.13
CA ALA A 250 -6.26 8.35 -2.00
C ALA A 250 -4.77 8.71 -2.03
N LEU A 251 -4.14 8.63 -3.21
CA LEU A 251 -2.74 8.99 -3.41
C LEU A 251 -2.47 10.48 -3.21
N ALA A 252 -3.39 11.35 -3.62
CA ALA A 252 -3.27 12.78 -3.37
C ALA A 252 -3.36 13.12 -1.87
N GLU A 253 -4.22 12.40 -1.12
CA GLU A 253 -4.30 12.53 0.34
C GLU A 253 -3.04 11.99 1.05
N GLU A 254 -2.51 10.85 0.58
CA GLU A 254 -1.25 10.29 1.06
C GLU A 254 -0.08 11.25 0.84
N TYR A 255 -0.03 11.89 -0.32
CA TYR A 255 0.96 12.91 -0.63
C TYR A 255 0.91 14.10 0.35
N ASP A 256 -0.28 14.57 0.72
CA ASP A 256 -0.43 15.68 1.67
C ASP A 256 0.11 15.29 3.06
N GLU A 257 -0.17 14.06 3.51
CA GLU A 257 0.35 13.53 4.78
C GLU A 257 1.87 13.40 4.73
N LEU A 258 2.40 12.79 3.67
CA LEU A 258 3.83 12.63 3.42
C LEU A 258 4.57 13.97 3.38
N THR A 259 4.00 14.96 2.70
CA THR A 259 4.54 16.33 2.63
C THR A 259 4.61 16.94 4.02
N ARG A 260 3.55 16.83 4.81
CA ARG A 260 3.49 17.36 6.19
C ARG A 260 4.58 16.74 7.08
N ILE A 261 4.75 15.42 6.99
CA ILE A 261 5.78 14.70 7.76
C ILE A 261 7.18 15.14 7.33
N ALA A 262 7.45 15.21 6.02
CA ALA A 262 8.74 15.62 5.47
C ALA A 262 9.10 17.08 5.86
N CYS A 263 8.12 17.98 5.84
CA CYS A 263 8.26 19.36 6.30
C CYS A 263 8.61 19.43 7.80
N SER A 264 7.81 18.79 8.67
CA SER A 264 8.08 18.78 10.12
C SER A 264 9.46 18.19 10.45
N ASN A 265 9.88 17.13 9.76
CA ASN A 265 11.20 16.54 9.95
C ASN A 265 12.33 17.50 9.51
N SER A 266 12.12 18.23 8.42
CA SER A 266 13.10 19.20 7.91
C SER A 266 13.21 20.44 8.80
N GLU A 267 12.11 20.91 9.39
CA GLU A 267 12.12 21.97 10.39
C GLU A 267 12.89 21.57 11.65
N LYS A 268 12.62 20.37 12.18
CA LYS A 268 13.36 19.82 13.33
C LYS A 268 14.85 19.70 13.04
N ARG A 269 15.23 19.31 11.82
CA ARG A 269 16.62 19.30 11.37
C ARG A 269 17.23 20.69 11.39
N LEU A 270 16.55 21.68 10.81
CA LEU A 270 17.04 23.06 10.77
C LEU A 270 17.22 23.66 12.18
N ALA A 271 16.29 23.37 13.10
CA ALA A 271 16.38 23.80 14.49
C ALA A 271 17.60 23.20 15.21
N ARG A 272 17.93 21.93 14.95
CA ARG A 272 19.14 21.28 15.52
C ARG A 272 20.43 21.89 15.00
N ILE A 273 20.51 22.12 13.68
CA ILE A 273 21.67 22.76 13.04
C ILE A 273 21.95 24.15 13.63
N ASN A 274 20.90 24.93 13.94
CA ASN A 274 21.06 26.25 14.55
C ASN A 274 21.36 26.21 16.05
N GLY A 275 21.23 25.06 16.71
CA GLY A 275 21.20 24.95 18.17
C GLY A 275 22.53 24.60 18.83
N ARG A 276 23.38 23.73 18.23
CA ARG A 276 24.58 23.19 18.90
C ARG A 276 25.59 22.37 18.05
N ASP A 277 25.50 22.33 16.73
CA ASP A 277 26.41 21.52 15.89
C ASP A 277 27.72 22.27 15.53
N PRO A 278 28.84 21.56 15.30
CA PRO A 278 30.11 22.17 14.89
C PRO A 278 29.99 22.92 13.55
N ALA A 279 30.55 24.14 13.51
CA ALA A 279 30.39 25.10 12.41
C ALA A 279 30.86 24.62 11.02
N SER A 280 31.67 23.56 10.94
CA SER A 280 32.17 23.00 9.68
C SER A 280 31.15 22.17 8.91
N ALA A 281 30.04 21.76 9.55
CA ALA A 281 29.03 20.86 8.98
C ALA A 281 27.72 21.56 8.57
N THR A 282 27.59 22.85 8.85
CA THR A 282 26.30 23.53 8.98
C THR A 282 25.78 24.16 7.69
N ASP A 283 26.63 24.76 6.85
CA ASP A 283 26.15 25.65 5.79
C ASP A 283 25.46 24.94 4.62
N LEU A 284 26.04 23.86 4.08
CA LEU A 284 25.43 23.13 2.97
C LEU A 284 24.13 22.44 3.40
N ALA A 285 24.14 21.75 4.55
CA ALA A 285 22.96 21.09 5.10
C ALA A 285 21.84 22.09 5.41
N LYS A 286 22.19 23.26 5.97
CA LYS A 286 21.26 24.37 6.19
C LYS A 286 20.70 24.91 4.90
N LYS A 287 21.53 25.13 3.88
CA LYS A 287 21.10 25.63 2.56
C LYS A 287 20.13 24.65 1.88
N ILE A 288 20.46 23.36 1.84
CA ILE A 288 19.60 22.32 1.25
C ILE A 288 18.27 22.23 2.01
N THR A 289 18.31 22.16 3.34
CA THR A 289 17.09 22.06 4.18
C THR A 289 16.22 23.30 4.03
N SER A 290 16.81 24.48 4.03
CA SER A 290 16.08 25.75 3.85
C SER A 290 15.48 25.86 2.46
N PHE A 291 16.19 25.41 1.42
CA PHE A 291 15.68 25.36 0.05
C PHE A 291 14.47 24.43 -0.06
N PHE A 292 14.56 23.22 0.49
CA PHE A 292 13.44 22.27 0.55
C PHE A 292 12.22 22.89 1.24
N LEU A 293 12.39 23.45 2.45
CA LEU A 293 11.30 24.10 3.18
C LEU A 293 10.68 25.25 2.39
N ALA A 294 11.51 26.09 1.77
CA ALA A 294 11.04 27.24 0.98
C ALA A 294 10.29 26.83 -0.29
N ARG A 295 10.64 25.70 -0.91
CA ARG A 295 9.98 25.21 -2.13
C ARG A 295 8.75 24.37 -1.83
N ARG A 296 8.84 23.48 -0.85
CA ARG A 296 7.88 22.39 -0.65
C ARG A 296 6.84 22.66 0.43
N CYS A 297 7.21 23.44 1.45
CA CYS A 297 6.43 23.60 2.68
C CYS A 297 5.70 24.94 2.79
N ARG A 298 5.84 25.83 1.80
CA ARG A 298 5.10 27.09 1.78
C ARG A 298 3.63 26.83 1.44
N GLY A 299 2.75 26.93 2.44
CA GLY A 299 1.31 26.76 2.28
C GLY A 299 0.75 25.43 2.80
N VAL A 300 1.57 24.60 3.45
CA VAL A 300 1.10 23.48 4.30
C VAL A 300 0.68 24.01 5.66
#